data_AF-A0A522IUF9-F1
#
_entry.id   AF-A0A522IUF9-F1
#
_cell.length_a   1.000
_cell.length_b   1.000
_cell.length_c   1.000
_cell.angle_alpha   90.00
_cell.angle_beta   90.00
_cell.angle_gamma   90.00
#
_symmetry.space_group_name_H-M   'P 1'
#
loop_
_entity.id
_entity.type
_entity.pdbx_description
1 polymer ?
#
loop_
_entity_poly.entity_id
_entity_poly.type
_entity_poly.pdbx_seq_one_letter_code
_entity_poly.pdbx_strand_id
1 'polypeptide(L)'
;MLFSKAIPVRNFDDLQGNSWSAALLSASYGSIMLIFSPLHGDDTRQLLMAAAESREQADAQLAAYDDTELRELLAQSKPWDPNSSGL
;
A
#
# COMPACT_ATOMS: atom_id res chain seq x y z
N MET A 1 -7.48 26.97 -9.19
CA MET A 1 -8.22 25.85 -8.58
C MET A 1 -7.20 24.78 -8.22
N LEU A 2 -6.78 24.68 -6.96
CA LEU A 2 -5.92 23.58 -6.53
C LEU A 2 -6.83 22.37 -6.28
N PHE A 3 -6.79 21.39 -7.18
CA PHE A 3 -7.36 20.08 -6.90
C PHE A 3 -6.41 19.38 -5.92
N SER A 4 -6.80 19.31 -4.65
CA SER A 4 -6.18 18.37 -3.71
C SER A 4 -6.58 16.97 -4.17
N LYS A 5 -5.77 16.33 -5.03
CA LYS A 5 -5.98 14.94 -5.45
C LYS A 5 -6.00 14.09 -4.18
N ALA A 6 -7.14 13.48 -3.87
CA ALA A 6 -7.24 12.57 -2.74
C ALA A 6 -6.21 11.45 -2.91
N ILE A 7 -5.43 11.18 -1.87
CA ILE A 7 -4.51 10.04 -1.89
C ILE A 7 -5.39 8.79 -1.96
N PRO A 8 -5.26 7.95 -2.99
CA PRO A 8 -6.06 6.74 -3.08
C PRO A 8 -5.73 5.82 -1.91
N VAL A 9 -6.79 5.42 -1.21
CA VAL A 9 -6.76 4.41 -0.15
C VAL A 9 -7.80 3.36 -0.52
N ARG A 10 -7.43 2.09 -0.42
CA ARG A 10 -8.32 0.97 -0.69
C ARG A 10 -8.53 0.16 0.57
N ASN A 11 -9.80 -0.07 0.91
CA ASN A 11 -10.16 -0.94 2.02
C ASN A 11 -10.64 -2.28 1.46
N PHE A 12 -10.26 -3.37 2.12
CA PHE A 12 -10.64 -4.73 1.74
C PHE A 12 -10.58 -5.65 2.96
N ASP A 13 -11.23 -6.80 2.89
CA ASP A 13 -11.15 -7.84 3.91
C ASP A 13 -10.26 -9.01 3.43
N ASP A 14 -9.44 -9.53 4.34
CA ASP A 14 -8.69 -10.76 4.12
C ASP A 14 -9.57 -12.02 4.26
N LEU A 15 -9.00 -13.19 3.96
CA LEU A 15 -9.74 -14.47 4.04
C LEU A 15 -10.09 -14.90 5.48
N GLN A 16 -9.52 -14.25 6.48
CA GLN A 16 -9.79 -14.48 7.90
C GLN A 16 -10.84 -13.50 8.45
N GLY A 17 -11.30 -12.55 7.63
CA GLY A 17 -12.26 -11.52 8.02
C GLY A 17 -11.62 -10.30 8.71
N ASN A 18 -10.30 -10.13 8.64
CA ASN A 18 -9.67 -8.89 9.11
C ASN A 18 -9.79 -7.83 8.02
N SER A 19 -10.19 -6.61 8.42
CA SER A 19 -10.24 -5.47 7.51
C SER A 19 -8.90 -4.77 7.43
N TRP A 20 -8.49 -4.45 6.21
CA TRP A 20 -7.23 -3.81 5.88
C TRP A 20 -7.44 -2.54 5.04
N SER A 21 -6.54 -1.58 5.21
CA SER A 21 -6.38 -0.42 4.34
C SER A 21 -5.05 -0.50 3.61
N ALA A 22 -5.08 -0.37 2.29
CA ALA A 22 -3.92 -0.26 1.42
C ALA A 22 -3.74 1.19 0.97
N ALA A 23 -2.56 1.75 1.20
CA ALA A 23 -2.21 3.12 0.85
C ALA A 23 -0.77 3.22 0.33
N LEU A 24 -0.46 4.30 -0.39
CA LEU A 24 0.86 4.50 -0.96
C LEU A 24 1.71 5.46 -0.15
N LEU A 25 2.94 5.05 0.16
CA LEU A 25 3.97 5.86 0.78
C LEU A 25 5.10 6.12 -0.22
N SER A 26 5.46 7.39 -0.40
CA SER A 26 6.68 7.73 -1.14
C SER A 26 7.88 7.59 -0.21
N ALA A 27 8.78 6.67 -0.55
CA ALA A 27 10.02 6.39 0.15
C ALA A 27 11.18 7.22 -0.42
N SER A 28 12.35 7.11 0.19
CA SER A 28 13.58 7.70 -0.33
C SER A 28 13.86 7.28 -1.78
N TYR A 29 14.63 8.12 -2.48
CA TYR A 29 15.09 7.89 -3.86
C TYR A 29 13.96 7.66 -4.88
N GLY A 30 12.75 8.17 -4.61
CA GLY A 30 11.62 8.06 -5.54
C GLY A 30 10.94 6.68 -5.56
N SER A 31 11.33 5.78 -4.66
CA SER A 31 10.63 4.50 -4.51
C SER A 31 9.22 4.70 -3.97
N ILE A 32 8.28 3.88 -4.43
CA ILE A 32 6.90 3.90 -3.94
C ILE A 32 6.59 2.58 -3.25
N MET A 33 6.12 2.67 -2.02
CA MET A 33 5.74 1.53 -1.20
C MET A 33 4.22 1.45 -1.10
N LEU A 34 3.69 0.24 -1.21
CA LEU A 34 2.33 -0.10 -0.84
C LEU A 34 2.32 -0.55 0.62
N ILE A 35 1.58 0.18 1.45
CA ILE A 35 1.46 -0.04 2.88
C ILE A 35 0.09 -0.62 3.16
N PHE A 36 0.07 -1.73 3.89
CA PHE A 36 -1.13 -2.38 4.39
C PHE A 36 -1.21 -2.14 5.89
N SER A 37 -2.28 -1.50 6.34
CA SER A 37 -2.56 -1.28 7.76
C SER A 37 -3.87 -1.96 8.11
N PRO A 38 -3.92 -2.79 9.16
CA PRO A 38 -5.20 -3.32 9.61
C PRO A 38 -6.04 -2.18 10.18
N LEU A 39 -7.36 -2.22 10.00
CA LEU A 39 -8.27 -1.25 10.63
C LEU A 39 -8.29 -1.43 12.16
N HIS A 40 -7.97 -2.64 12.63
CA HIS A 40 -7.86 -3.00 14.04
C HIS A 40 -6.57 -3.79 14.27
N GLY A 41 -5.70 -3.28 15.15
CA GLY A 41 -4.40 -3.89 15.49
C GLY A 41 -3.22 -3.11 14.92
N ASP A 42 -2.01 -3.68 15.09
CA ASP A 42 -0.73 -2.97 14.83
C ASP A 42 0.16 -3.68 13.79
N ASP A 43 -0.34 -4.71 13.08
CA ASP A 43 0.44 -5.47 12.08
C ASP A 43 0.52 -4.74 10.73
N THR A 44 1.23 -3.61 10.69
CA THR A 44 1.48 -2.93 9.42
C THR A 44 2.44 -3.75 8.55
N ARG A 45 2.11 -3.87 7.26
CA ARG A 45 2.94 -4.54 6.27
C ARG A 45 3.25 -3.65 5.09
N GLN A 46 4.30 -4.00 4.36
CA GLN A 46 4.82 -3.22 3.25
C GLN A 46 5.28 -4.06 2.07
N LEU A 47 5.11 -3.49 0.88
CA LEU A 47 5.56 -4.06 -0.38
C LEU A 47 6.09 -2.94 -1.29
N LEU A 48 7.26 -3.15 -1.90
CA LEU A 48 7.80 -2.22 -2.88
C LEU A 48 7.02 -2.32 -4.20
N MET A 49 6.52 -1.19 -4.72
CA MET A 49 5.90 -1.12 -6.05
C MET A 49 6.96 -0.95 -7.13
N ALA A 50 7.76 -1.98 -7.38
CA ALA A 50 8.86 -1.93 -8.35
C ALA A 50 8.43 -1.63 -9.80
N ALA A 51 7.15 -1.86 -10.13
CA ALA A 51 6.59 -1.59 -11.45
C ALA A 51 6.06 -0.16 -11.63
N ALA A 52 6.00 0.64 -10.57
CA ALA A 52 5.54 2.03 -10.64
C ALA A 52 6.74 2.97 -10.82
N GLU A 53 6.79 3.67 -11.96
CA GLU A 53 7.85 4.63 -12.26
C GLU A 53 7.51 6.05 -11.76
N SER A 54 6.24 6.28 -11.39
CA SER A 54 5.77 7.57 -10.87
C SER A 54 4.64 7.40 -9.86
N ARG A 55 4.44 8.42 -9.02
CA ARG A 55 3.34 8.44 -8.03
C ARG A 55 1.98 8.34 -8.70
N GLU A 56 1.81 8.97 -9.85
CA GLU A 56 0.55 8.96 -10.59
C GLU A 56 0.22 7.57 -11.13
N GLN A 57 1.23 6.84 -11.61
CA GLN A 57 1.07 5.45 -12.04
C GLN A 57 0.74 4.53 -10.88
N ALA A 58 1.42 4.68 -9.74
CA ALA A 58 1.13 3.91 -8.53
C ALA A 58 -0.30 4.18 -8.02
N ASP A 59 -0.73 5.44 -8.00
CA ASP A 59 -2.10 5.82 -7.61
C ASP A 59 -3.13 5.13 -8.51
N ALA A 60 -2.90 5.10 -9.83
CA ALA A 60 -3.78 4.43 -10.79
C ALA A 60 -3.79 2.91 -10.61
N GLN A 61 -2.63 2.30 -10.33
CA GLN A 61 -2.52 0.86 -10.03
C GLN A 61 -3.27 0.50 -8.75
N LEU A 62 -3.09 1.26 -7.66
CA LEU A 62 -3.82 1.03 -6.41
C LEU A 62 -5.33 1.16 -6.62
N ALA A 63 -5.77 2.15 -7.40
CA ALA A 63 -7.19 2.31 -7.71
C ALA A 63 -7.75 1.15 -8.55
N ALA A 64 -6.93 0.50 -9.37
CA ALA A 64 -7.34 -0.59 -10.26
C ALA A 64 -7.37 -1.97 -9.60
N TYR A 65 -6.57 -2.22 -8.55
CA TYR A 65 -6.53 -3.52 -7.91
C TYR A 65 -7.89 -3.96 -7.38
N ASP A 66 -8.29 -5.20 -7.58
CA ASP A 66 -9.42 -5.77 -6.87
C ASP A 66 -9.01 -6.33 -5.50
N ASP A 67 -9.99 -6.76 -4.70
CA ASP A 67 -9.72 -7.27 -3.36
C ASP A 67 -8.94 -8.60 -3.40
N THR A 68 -9.02 -9.38 -4.49
CA THR A 68 -8.24 -10.62 -4.65
C THR A 68 -6.78 -10.29 -4.87
N GLU A 69 -6.47 -9.36 -5.77
CA GLU A 69 -5.12 -8.87 -6.00
C GLU A 69 -4.53 -8.24 -4.74
N LEU A 70 -5.31 -7.44 -4.00
CA LEU A 70 -4.85 -6.85 -2.73
C LEU A 70 -4.52 -7.92 -1.67
N ARG A 71 -5.30 -9.00 -1.58
CA ARG A 71 -4.99 -10.13 -0.68
C ARG A 71 -3.71 -10.86 -1.09
N GLU A 72 -3.49 -11.06 -2.39
CA GLU A 72 -2.26 -11.68 -2.89
C GLU A 72 -1.02 -10.81 -2.61
N LEU A 73 -1.14 -9.50 -2.79
CA LEU A 73 -0.08 -8.55 -2.47
C LEU A 73 0.18 -8.47 -0.97
N LEU A 74 -0.87 -8.51 -0.13
CA LEU A 74 -0.75 -8.59 1.32
C LEU A 74 0.01 -9.86 1.74
N ALA A 75 -0.27 -11.02 1.13
CA ALA A 75 0.45 -12.26 1.43
C ALA A 75 1.95 -12.20 1.08
N GLN A 76 2.32 -11.41 0.07
CA GLN A 76 3.71 -11.20 -0.36
C GLN A 76 4.42 -10.09 0.42
N SER A 77 3.66 -9.25 1.13
CA SER A 77 4.19 -8.13 1.89
C SER A 77 5.01 -8.59 3.11
N LYS A 78 5.97 -7.75 3.49
CA LYS A 78 6.82 -7.98 4.68
C LYS A 78 6.31 -7.11 5.83
N PRO A 79 6.50 -7.53 7.09
CA PRO A 79 6.25 -6.64 8.23
C PRO A 79 6.96 -5.30 8.05
N TRP A 80 6.27 -4.22 8.43
CA TRP A 80 6.87 -2.89 8.45
C TRP A 80 7.92 -2.85 9.56
N ASP A 81 9.17 -2.55 9.19
CA ASP A 81 10.24 -2.29 10.14
C ASP A 81 10.64 -0.80 10.06
N PRO A 82 10.19 0.03 11.02
CA PRO A 82 10.52 1.45 11.05
C PRO A 82 12.01 1.71 11.30
N ASN A 83 12.76 0.70 11.79
CA ASN A 83 14.19 0.77 12.03
C ASN A 83 15.01 0.15 10.88
N SER A 84 14.37 -0.40 9.84
CA SER A 84 15.09 -0.83 8.65
C SER A 84 15.64 0.43 7.96
N SER A 85 16.88 0.76 8.31
CA SER A 85 17.69 1.79 7.67
C SER A 85 18.05 1.29 6.27
N GLY A 86 17.05 1.30 5.39
CA GLY A 86 17.13 0.96 3.97
C GLY A 86 16.40 1.99 3.11
N LEU A 87 16.28 3.22 3.62
CA LEU A 87 15.83 4.43 2.95
C LEU A 87 16.94 5.49 3.05
#